data_AF-A0A5K0WC93-F1
#
_entry.id   AF-A0A5K0WC93-F1
#
_cell.length_a   1.000
_cell.length_b   1.000
_cell.length_c   1.000
_cell.angle_alpha   90.00
_cell.angle_beta   90.00
_cell.angle_gamma   90.00
#
_symmetry.space_group_name_H-M   'P 1'
#
loop_
_entity.id
_entity.type
_entity.pdbx_description
1 polymer ?
#
loop_
_entity_poly.entity_id
_entity_poly.type
_entity_poly.pdbx_seq_one_letter_code
_entity_poly.pdbx_strand_id
1 'polypeptide(L)' 'HVVSICIRKGGIDTGQGHNEWLATIPRAPDVISMSFVPITSLLKGLPGSEFLGEAIRLYLI' A
#
# COMPACT_ATOMS: atom_id res chain seq x y z
N HIS A 1 -13.33 -0.93 -30.97
CA HIS A 1 -13.83 -1.05 -29.58
C HIS A 1 -12.73 -0.54 -28.64
N VAL A 2 -13.04 0.42 -27.77
CA VAL A 2 -12.11 0.93 -26.76
C VAL A 2 -12.49 0.30 -25.42
N VAL A 3 -11.53 -0.36 -24.76
CA VAL A 3 -11.69 -0.88 -23.41
C VAL A 3 -11.17 0.17 -22.43
N SER A 4 -12.01 0.62 -21.49
CA SER A 4 -11.59 1.53 -20.43
C SER A 4 -11.29 0.75 -19.17
N ILE A 5 -10.06 0.84 -18.66
CA ILE A 5 -9.64 0.21 -17.41
C ILE A 5 -9.49 1.31 -16.36
N CYS A 6 -10.27 1.23 -15.28
CA CYS A 6 -10.20 2.14 -14.15
C CYS A 6 -9.32 1.52 -13.06
N ILE A 7 -8.21 2.16 -12.70
CA ILE A 7 -7.41 1.76 -11.53
C ILE A 7 -7.88 2.61 -10.34
N ARG A 8 -8.63 2.00 -9.44
CA ARG A 8 -9.21 2.64 -8.26
C ARG A 8 -8.42 2.23 -7.00
N LYS A 9 -8.23 3.15 -6.06
CA LYS A 9 -7.62 2.90 -4.74
C LYS A 9 -8.64 3.25 -3.66
N GLY A 10 -8.89 2.34 -2.74
CA GLY A 10 -9.97 2.43 -1.77
C GLY A 10 -11.35 2.36 -2.42
N GLY A 11 -12.37 2.47 -1.59
CA GLY A 11 -13.75 2.25 -1.93
C GLY A 11 -14.06 0.77 -2.19
N ILE A 12 -15.31 0.50 -2.51
CA ILE A 12 -15.80 -0.82 -2.91
C ILE A 12 -15.90 -0.79 -4.42
N ASP A 13 -15.13 -1.59 -5.17
CA ASP A 13 -15.06 -1.54 -6.65
C ASP A 13 -15.73 -2.74 -7.32
N THR A 14 -17.08 -2.73 -7.37
CA THR A 14 -17.90 -3.85 -7.85
C THR A 14 -18.84 -3.43 -8.98
N GLY A 15 -18.28 -3.17 -10.17
CA GLY A 15 -19.05 -2.96 -11.40
C GLY A 15 -19.88 -1.66 -11.45
N GLN A 16 -19.65 -0.73 -10.52
CA GLN A 16 -20.41 0.53 -10.42
C GLN A 16 -19.69 1.74 -11.03
N GLY A 17 -20.46 2.80 -11.27
CA GLY A 17 -19.98 4.07 -11.84
C GLY A 17 -18.99 4.81 -10.91
N HIS A 18 -18.31 5.82 -11.45
CA HIS A 18 -17.33 6.59 -10.68
C HIS A 18 -17.94 7.28 -9.45
N ASN A 19 -19.12 7.91 -9.60
CA ASN A 19 -19.77 8.63 -8.50
C ASN A 19 -20.23 7.68 -7.38
N GLU A 20 -20.75 6.51 -7.75
CA GLU A 20 -21.17 5.49 -6.78
C GLU A 20 -19.96 4.93 -6.03
N TRP A 21 -18.86 4.65 -6.73
CA TRP A 21 -17.59 4.27 -6.11
C TRP A 21 -17.06 5.36 -5.17
N LEU A 22 -17.06 6.63 -5.61
CA LEU A 22 -16.55 7.76 -4.84
C LEU A 22 -17.28 7.90 -3.49
N ALA A 23 -18.59 7.67 -3.47
CA ALA A 23 -19.38 7.69 -2.25
C ALA A 23 -18.99 6.59 -1.24
N THR A 24 -18.34 5.50 -1.69
CA THR A 24 -17.87 4.41 -0.80
C THR A 24 -16.52 4.68 -0.13
N ILE A 25 -15.75 5.65 -0.63
CA ILE A 25 -14.39 5.94 -0.16
C ILE A 25 -14.33 6.19 1.35
N PRO A 26 -15.23 7.00 1.96
CA PRO A 26 -15.18 7.24 3.40
C PRO A 26 -15.38 5.98 4.25
N ARG A 27 -16.04 4.94 3.71
CA ARG A 27 -16.35 3.70 4.43
C ARG A 27 -15.28 2.61 4.22
N ALA A 28 -14.49 2.71 3.15
CA ALA A 28 -13.42 1.78 2.83
C ALA A 28 -12.19 2.52 2.26
N PRO A 29 -11.53 3.41 3.02
CA PRO A 29 -10.44 4.21 2.49
C PRO A 29 -9.15 3.39 2.37
N ASP A 30 -8.37 3.67 1.33
CA ASP A 30 -6.97 3.24 1.23
C ASP A 30 -6.04 4.41 1.49
N VAL A 31 -4.86 4.12 2.03
CA VAL A 31 -3.82 5.14 2.20
C VAL A 31 -3.21 5.46 0.83
N ILE A 32 -3.29 6.73 0.43
CA ILE A 32 -2.81 7.20 -0.89
C ILE A 32 -1.51 8.01 -0.82
N SER A 33 -1.14 8.49 0.37
CA SER A 33 0.06 9.29 0.58
C SER A 33 0.71 8.87 1.89
N MET A 34 1.96 8.42 1.82
CA MET A 34 2.69 7.83 2.94
C MET A 34 4.14 8.27 2.94
N SER A 35 4.73 8.34 4.13
CA SER A 35 6.17 8.35 4.34
C SER A 35 6.56 7.06 5.02
N PHE A 36 7.62 6.42 4.53
CA PHE A 36 8.07 5.14 5.04
C PHE A 36 9.36 5.30 5.85
N VAL A 37 9.48 4.49 6.89
CA VAL A 37 10.74 4.27 7.62
C VAL A 37 11.15 2.81 7.45
N PRO A 38 12.44 2.48 7.51
CA PRO A 38 12.88 1.10 7.45
C PRO A 38 12.21 0.26 8.54
N ILE A 39 11.74 -0.95 8.21
CA ILE A 39 11.12 -1.85 9.19
C ILE A 39 12.09 -2.20 10.34
N THR A 40 13.40 -2.19 10.07
CA THR A 40 14.46 -2.37 11.07
C THR A 40 14.43 -1.31 12.17
N SER A 41 13.92 -0.10 11.91
CA SER A 41 13.74 0.93 12.93
C SER A 41 12.79 0.50 14.04
N LEU A 42 11.80 -0.35 13.74
CA LEU A 42 10.87 -0.92 14.72
C LEU A 42 11.46 -2.09 15.51
N LEU A 43 12.57 -2.68 15.04
CA LEU A 43 13.18 -3.89 15.60
C LEU A 43 14.48 -3.61 16.34
N LYS A 44 14.80 -2.34 16.57
CA LYS A 44 16.04 -1.93 17.23
C LYS A 44 16.13 -2.56 18.63
N GLY A 45 17.23 -3.28 18.88
CA GLY A 45 17.47 -3.96 20.16
C GLY A 45 16.96 -5.41 20.22
N LEU A 46 16.29 -5.91 19.17
CA LEU A 46 15.96 -7.33 19.06
C LEU A 46 17.14 -8.12 18.48
N PRO A 47 17.49 -9.29 19.05
CA PRO A 47 18.48 -10.18 18.48
C PRO A 47 18.13 -10.55 17.03
N GLY A 48 19.11 -10.51 16.14
CA GLY A 48 18.94 -10.88 14.73
C GLY A 48 18.36 -9.80 13.81
N SER A 49 18.06 -8.60 14.32
CA SER A 49 17.64 -7.45 13.51
C SER A 49 18.69 -7.01 12.48
N GLU A 50 19.97 -7.27 12.75
CA GLU A 50 21.10 -7.01 11.85
C GLU A 50 21.05 -7.87 10.59
N PHE A 51 20.66 -9.15 10.71
CA PHE A 51 20.51 -10.05 9.56
C PHE A 51 19.37 -9.60 8.64
N LEU A 52 18.28 -9.10 9.20
CA LEU A 52 17.18 -8.55 8.40
C LEU A 52 17.62 -7.29 7.65
N GLY A 53 18.40 -6.42 8.29
CA GLY A 53 18.99 -5.26 7.63
C GLY A 53 19.83 -5.65 6.42
N GLU A 54 20.65 -6.69 6.56
CA GLU A 54 21.48 -7.21 5.47
C GLU A 54 20.65 -7.87 4.36
N ALA A 55 19.63 -8.67 4.72
CA ALA A 55 18.73 -9.27 3.74
C ALA A 55 17.95 -8.21 2.93
N ILE A 56 17.47 -7.15 3.59
CA ILE A 56 16.80 -6.03 2.92
C ILE A 56 17.78 -5.29 2.00
N ARG A 57 19.02 -5.05 2.46
CA ARG A 57 20.06 -4.41 1.64
C ARG A 57 20.30 -5.21 0.35
N LEU A 58 20.40 -6.53 0.44
CA LEU A 58 20.57 -7.41 -0.72
C LEU A 58 19.37 -7.40 -1.66
N TYR A 59 18.14 -7.29 -1.15
CA TYR A 59 16.92 -7.21 -1.97
C TYR A 59 16.78 -5.90 -2.74
N LEU A 60 17.25 -4.79 -2.17
CA LEU A 60 17.12 -3.46 -2.77
C LEU A 60 18.23 -3.11 -3.78
N ILE A 61 19.25 -3.96 -3.91
CA ILE A 61 20.29 -3.88 -4.94
C ILE A 61 19.78 -4.55 -6.21
#